data_AF-A0A523FQ69-F1
#
_entry.id   AF-A0A523FQ69-F1
#
_cell.length_a   1.000
_cell.length_b   1.000
_cell.length_c   1.000
_cell.angle_alpha   90.00
_cell.angle_beta   90.00
_cell.angle_gamma   90.00
#
_symmetry.space_group_name_H-M   'P 1'
#
loop_
_entity.id
_entity.type
_entity.pdbx_description
1 polymer ?
#
loop_
_entity_poly.entity_id
_entity_poly.type
_entity_poly.pdbx_seq_one_letter_code
_entity_poly.pdbx_strand_id
1 'polypeptide(L)'
;MKQIARIVIAGFAVLALAACETDNLDNFNAGQSATASGSAFDNALYGGYAQLAREEQNPYGDFSTDNVARDQFSGRASAAAGGSTVLPELVADRMLPPGEVDGANELRRRLVAALDAGGRDKAPAAAARAQVMYDCWLEQLEENYQPQDIARCRQGLLDALAEVDEALRPPPPVAALPAEAEPFLVFFDLDSSAITADAAEVIRRAADVARASGAAGIAMVGHTDTTGSAAYNEALSVRRAEAVRDALVNNGVTINSITVEGRGESDQLVATADGVLEERNRRAQGVWIYR
;
A
#
# COMPACT_ATOMS: atom_id res chain seq x y z
N MET A 1 -16.19 -64.23 63.17
CA MET A 1 -15.22 -64.97 62.32
C MET A 1 -15.51 -64.64 60.86
N LYS A 2 -14.46 -64.39 60.07
CA LYS A 2 -14.39 -64.22 58.59
C LYS A 2 -14.78 -62.81 58.09
N GLN A 3 -13.80 -61.93 57.83
CA GLN A 3 -12.90 -61.78 56.65
C GLN A 3 -13.47 -60.77 55.64
N ILE A 4 -12.92 -59.55 55.61
CA ILE A 4 -12.06 -58.97 54.53
C ILE A 4 -12.75 -58.91 53.16
N ALA A 5 -13.01 -57.68 52.69
CA ALA A 5 -12.67 -57.22 51.34
C ALA A 5 -12.80 -55.70 51.25
N ARG A 6 -11.66 -54.99 51.19
CA ARG A 6 -11.60 -53.59 50.74
C ARG A 6 -11.64 -53.61 49.21
N ILE A 7 -12.78 -53.24 48.62
CA ILE A 7 -12.88 -52.97 47.19
C ILE A 7 -12.50 -51.51 46.99
N VAL A 8 -11.30 -51.28 46.44
CA VAL A 8 -10.90 -49.99 45.89
C VAL A 8 -11.61 -49.89 44.54
N ILE A 9 -12.66 -49.08 44.47
CA ILE A 9 -13.27 -48.68 43.20
C ILE A 9 -12.34 -47.62 42.61
N ALA A 10 -11.41 -48.04 41.75
CA ALA A 10 -10.75 -47.13 40.84
C ALA A 10 -11.80 -46.71 39.80
N GLY A 11 -12.42 -45.55 40.03
CA GLY A 11 -13.28 -44.92 39.04
C GLY A 11 -12.45 -44.57 37.82
N PHE A 12 -12.54 -45.40 36.78
CA PHE A 12 -12.20 -44.97 35.44
C PHE A 12 -13.23 -43.91 35.05
N ALA A 13 -12.86 -42.64 35.21
CA ALA A 13 -13.50 -41.56 34.49
C ALA A 13 -13.21 -41.81 33.01
N VAL A 14 -14.15 -42.47 32.34
CA VAL A 14 -14.25 -42.41 30.89
C VAL A 14 -14.58 -40.95 30.58
N LEU A 15 -13.54 -40.14 30.32
CA LEU A 15 -13.73 -38.91 29.58
C LEU A 15 -14.22 -39.34 28.19
N ALA A 16 -15.55 -39.37 28.03
CA ALA A 16 -16.13 -39.23 26.72
C ALA A 16 -15.71 -37.84 26.23
N LEU A 17 -14.64 -37.79 25.44
CA LEU A 17 -14.42 -36.69 24.52
C LEU A 17 -15.65 -36.68 23.62
N ALA A 18 -16.61 -35.82 23.94
CA ALA A 18 -17.64 -35.45 23.01
C ALA A 18 -16.92 -34.84 21.81
N ALA A 19 -16.70 -35.63 20.77
CA ALA A 19 -16.55 -35.09 19.45
C ALA A 19 -17.85 -34.32 19.21
N CYS A 20 -17.79 -32.99 19.21
CA CYS A 20 -18.84 -32.22 18.57
C CYS A 20 -18.75 -32.57 17.08
N GLU A 21 -19.48 -33.59 16.65
CA GLU A 21 -20.02 -33.62 15.29
C GLU A 21 -20.99 -32.44 15.24
N THR A 22 -20.49 -31.24 14.91
CA THR A 22 -21.38 -30.14 14.55
C THR A 22 -22.04 -30.55 13.24
N ASP A 23 -23.37 -30.57 13.23
CA ASP A 23 -24.12 -30.84 12.01
C ASP A 23 -23.67 -29.87 10.91
N ASN A 24 -23.55 -30.37 9.68
CA ASN A 24 -23.11 -29.62 8.50
C ASN A 24 -23.88 -28.30 8.31
N LEU A 25 -25.15 -28.25 8.71
CA LEU A 25 -25.98 -27.05 8.69
C LEU A 25 -25.58 -26.01 9.77
N ASP A 26 -25.12 -26.45 10.94
CA ASP A 26 -24.65 -25.55 11.99
C ASP A 26 -23.34 -24.87 11.60
N ASN A 27 -22.44 -25.61 10.94
CA ASN A 27 -21.19 -25.05 10.40
C ASN A 27 -21.47 -24.00 9.31
N PHE A 28 -22.46 -24.25 8.44
CA PHE A 28 -22.94 -23.24 7.49
C PHE A 28 -23.41 -21.97 8.20
N ASN A 29 -24.37 -22.12 9.11
CA ASN A 29 -25.02 -20.98 9.77
C ASN A 29 -24.01 -20.16 10.58
N ALA A 30 -23.05 -20.82 11.22
CA ALA A 30 -21.93 -20.18 11.89
C ALA A 30 -21.05 -19.39 10.92
N GLY A 31 -20.68 -19.98 9.78
CA GLY A 31 -19.91 -19.33 8.72
C GLY A 31 -20.61 -18.13 8.07
N GLN A 32 -21.94 -18.05 8.14
CA GLN A 32 -22.72 -16.92 7.59
C GLN A 32 -23.00 -15.80 8.60
N SER A 33 -22.93 -16.11 9.89
CA SER A 33 -23.32 -15.21 10.97
C SER A 33 -22.12 -14.73 11.80
N ALA A 34 -20.90 -15.11 11.40
CA ALA A 34 -19.70 -14.73 12.12
C ALA A 34 -19.51 -13.20 12.07
N THR A 35 -19.17 -12.61 13.21
CA THR A 35 -18.78 -11.20 13.26
C THR A 35 -17.31 -11.09 12.89
N ALA A 36 -17.02 -10.45 11.77
CA ALA A 36 -15.65 -10.30 11.29
C ALA A 36 -14.87 -9.36 12.23
N SER A 37 -13.83 -9.88 12.87
CA SER A 37 -13.01 -9.15 13.86
C SER A 37 -11.54 -8.99 13.45
N GLY A 38 -11.22 -9.33 12.20
CA GLY A 38 -9.86 -9.36 11.67
C GLY A 38 -9.44 -8.12 10.89
N SER A 39 -8.29 -8.21 10.22
CA SER A 39 -7.78 -7.18 9.31
C SER A 39 -8.74 -6.91 8.14
N ALA A 40 -8.49 -5.85 7.37
CA ALA A 40 -9.24 -5.59 6.15
C ALA A 40 -9.21 -6.78 5.16
N PHE A 41 -8.07 -7.49 5.10
CA PHE A 41 -7.92 -8.71 4.34
C PHE A 41 -8.79 -9.84 4.91
N ASP A 42 -8.75 -10.09 6.22
CA ASP A 42 -9.51 -11.16 6.86
C ASP A 42 -11.02 -10.97 6.72
N ASN A 43 -11.50 -9.72 6.81
CA ASN A 43 -12.91 -9.39 6.64
C ASN A 43 -13.36 -9.60 5.18
N ALA A 44 -12.51 -9.25 4.21
CA ALA A 44 -12.78 -9.52 2.80
C ALA A 44 -12.75 -11.03 2.49
N LEU A 45 -11.82 -11.76 3.12
CA LEU A 45 -11.66 -13.20 2.98
C LEU A 45 -12.86 -13.95 3.55
N TYR A 46 -13.33 -13.54 4.74
CA TYR A 46 -14.59 -14.00 5.32
C TYR A 46 -15.75 -13.83 4.34
N GLY A 47 -15.96 -12.62 3.82
CA GLY A 47 -17.07 -12.32 2.92
C GLY A 47 -17.06 -13.17 1.65
N GLY A 48 -15.87 -13.40 1.07
CA GLY A 48 -15.72 -14.21 -0.13
C GLY A 48 -15.96 -15.71 0.11
N TYR A 49 -15.44 -16.30 1.18
CA TYR A 49 -15.74 -17.72 1.48
C TYR A 49 -17.19 -17.94 1.91
N ALA A 50 -17.77 -17.00 2.67
CA ALA A 50 -19.20 -17.01 3.00
C ALA A 50 -20.06 -17.00 1.74
N GLN A 51 -19.63 -16.30 0.69
CA GLN A 51 -20.27 -16.32 -0.62
C GLN A 51 -20.09 -17.65 -1.34
N LEU A 52 -18.87 -18.18 -1.47
CA LEU A 52 -18.65 -19.49 -2.09
C LEU A 52 -19.48 -20.58 -1.41
N ALA A 53 -19.55 -20.59 -0.09
CA ALA A 53 -20.42 -21.52 0.63
C ALA A 53 -21.90 -21.42 0.20
N ARG A 54 -22.43 -20.23 -0.15
CA ARG A 54 -23.80 -20.12 -0.68
C ARG A 54 -23.91 -20.67 -2.09
N GLU A 55 -22.89 -20.46 -2.91
CA GLU A 55 -22.87 -20.92 -4.29
C GLU A 55 -22.83 -22.46 -4.36
N GLU A 56 -22.10 -23.08 -3.44
CA GLU A 56 -22.03 -24.55 -3.28
C GLU A 56 -23.27 -25.16 -2.60
N GLN A 57 -24.27 -24.37 -2.24
CA GLN A 57 -25.48 -24.91 -1.61
C GLN A 57 -26.36 -25.59 -2.68
N ASN A 58 -26.37 -26.92 -2.71
CA ASN A 58 -27.21 -27.70 -3.62
C ASN A 58 -28.71 -27.49 -3.32
N PRO A 59 -29.50 -26.91 -4.24
CA PRO A 59 -30.93 -26.68 -4.02
C PRO A 59 -31.80 -27.94 -4.21
N TYR A 60 -31.23 -29.08 -4.63
CA TYR A 60 -31.94 -30.32 -4.98
C TYR A 60 -31.55 -31.56 -4.14
N GLY A 61 -30.57 -31.46 -3.23
CA GLY A 61 -30.09 -32.58 -2.42
C GLY A 61 -30.73 -32.64 -1.02
N ASP A 62 -31.04 -33.86 -0.56
CA ASP A 62 -31.30 -34.12 0.86
C ASP A 62 -30.15 -33.53 1.69
N PHE A 63 -30.47 -32.75 2.73
CA PHE A 63 -29.55 -31.90 3.50
C PHE A 63 -28.39 -32.66 4.19
N SER A 64 -28.28 -33.97 4.01
CA SER A 64 -27.51 -34.88 4.85
C SER A 64 -26.20 -35.43 4.25
N THR A 65 -25.95 -35.43 2.93
CA THR A 65 -24.78 -36.20 2.41
C THR A 65 -23.90 -35.60 1.31
N ASP A 66 -24.22 -34.44 0.71
CA ASP A 66 -23.44 -33.95 -0.46
C ASP A 66 -23.22 -32.42 -0.48
N ASN A 67 -22.62 -31.88 0.59
CA ASN A 67 -22.33 -30.45 0.75
C ASN A 67 -20.90 -30.19 1.27
N VAL A 68 -19.93 -31.05 0.91
CA VAL A 68 -18.56 -30.99 1.42
C VAL A 68 -17.88 -29.65 1.10
N ALA A 69 -18.02 -29.16 -0.13
CA ALA A 69 -17.48 -27.87 -0.55
C ALA A 69 -18.09 -26.70 0.25
N ARG A 70 -19.41 -26.70 0.43
CA ARG A 70 -20.13 -25.73 1.28
C ARG A 70 -19.56 -25.72 2.71
N ASP A 71 -19.41 -26.88 3.33
CA ASP A 71 -18.89 -27.00 4.70
C ASP A 71 -17.45 -26.51 4.82
N GLN A 72 -16.61 -26.88 3.85
CA GLN A 72 -15.23 -26.44 3.76
C GLN A 72 -15.11 -24.93 3.66
N PHE A 73 -15.85 -24.29 2.76
CA PHE A 73 -15.86 -22.83 2.63
C PHE A 73 -16.47 -22.14 3.85
N SER A 74 -17.48 -22.74 4.49
CA SER A 74 -18.05 -22.22 5.75
C SER A 74 -17.04 -22.23 6.91
N GLY A 75 -16.24 -23.30 6.99
CA GLY A 75 -15.14 -23.42 7.95
C GLY A 75 -14.05 -22.37 7.71
N ARG A 76 -13.66 -22.18 6.44
CA ARG A 76 -12.71 -21.13 6.03
C ARG A 76 -13.22 -19.72 6.35
N ALA A 77 -14.50 -19.45 6.09
CA ALA A 77 -15.13 -18.18 6.45
C ALA A 77 -15.06 -17.93 7.96
N SER A 78 -15.43 -18.93 8.77
CA SER A 78 -15.37 -18.84 10.24
C SER A 78 -13.96 -18.60 10.75
N ALA A 79 -12.96 -19.28 10.18
CA ALA A 79 -11.55 -19.10 10.53
C ALA A 79 -11.05 -17.68 10.19
N ALA A 80 -11.41 -17.15 9.02
CA ALA A 80 -11.07 -15.78 8.62
C ALA A 80 -11.73 -14.75 9.55
N ALA A 81 -13.02 -14.92 9.88
CA ALA A 81 -13.74 -14.02 10.80
C ALA A 81 -13.12 -13.99 12.21
N GLY A 82 -12.64 -15.14 12.67
CA GLY A 82 -11.93 -15.30 13.94
C GLY A 82 -10.47 -14.82 13.93
N GLY A 83 -9.98 -14.26 12.81
CA GLY A 83 -8.61 -13.75 12.68
C GLY A 83 -7.53 -14.83 12.57
N SER A 84 -7.91 -16.07 12.28
CA SER A 84 -6.94 -17.14 12.02
C SER A 84 -6.31 -16.96 10.64
N THR A 85 -5.04 -17.34 10.50
CA THR A 85 -4.38 -17.32 9.19
C THR A 85 -4.94 -18.42 8.30
N VAL A 86 -5.73 -18.03 7.30
CA VAL A 86 -6.26 -18.93 6.27
C VAL A 86 -5.39 -18.81 5.02
N LEU A 87 -4.78 -19.91 4.58
CA LEU A 87 -3.91 -19.97 3.39
C LEU A 87 -4.68 -20.50 2.16
N PRO A 88 -4.23 -20.16 0.93
CA PRO A 88 -4.75 -20.78 -0.29
C PRO A 88 -4.62 -22.31 -0.22
N GLU A 89 -5.64 -23.03 -0.68
CA GLU A 89 -5.69 -24.50 -0.63
C GLU A 89 -4.50 -25.17 -1.30
N LEU A 90 -4.08 -26.31 -0.78
CA LEU A 90 -3.04 -27.11 -1.42
C LEU A 90 -3.67 -27.90 -2.55
N VAL A 91 -3.00 -27.93 -3.71
CA VAL A 91 -3.40 -28.79 -4.82
C VAL A 91 -3.44 -30.27 -4.41
N ALA A 92 -2.59 -30.67 -3.45
CA ALA A 92 -2.55 -32.03 -2.93
C ALA A 92 -3.80 -32.45 -2.13
N ASP A 93 -4.63 -31.48 -1.71
CA ASP A 93 -5.88 -31.75 -0.99
C ASP A 93 -7.06 -32.00 -1.96
N ARG A 94 -6.80 -31.98 -3.28
CA ARG A 94 -7.81 -32.06 -4.35
C ARG A 94 -7.45 -33.13 -5.38
N MET A 95 -8.46 -33.78 -5.96
CA MET A 95 -8.31 -34.76 -7.04
C MET A 95 -8.49 -34.09 -8.41
N LEU A 96 -7.50 -33.28 -8.80
CA LEU A 96 -7.54 -32.53 -10.06
C LEU A 96 -7.22 -33.40 -11.29
N PRO A 97 -7.70 -33.02 -12.49
CA PRO A 97 -7.25 -33.61 -13.75
C PRO A 97 -5.71 -33.51 -13.89
N PRO A 98 -5.00 -34.57 -14.34
CA PRO A 98 -3.53 -34.56 -14.38
C PRO A 98 -2.90 -33.41 -15.16
N GLY A 99 -3.58 -32.89 -16.19
CA GLY A 99 -3.12 -31.75 -16.99
C GLY A 99 -3.20 -30.40 -16.29
N GLU A 100 -3.93 -30.29 -15.18
CA GLU A 100 -4.16 -29.04 -14.45
C GLU A 100 -3.26 -28.88 -13.22
N VAL A 101 -2.67 -29.98 -12.72
CA VAL A 101 -1.91 -30.03 -11.47
C VAL A 101 -0.74 -29.04 -11.45
N ASP A 102 0.06 -29.00 -12.51
CA ASP A 102 1.24 -28.11 -12.57
C ASP A 102 0.84 -26.63 -12.64
N GLY A 103 -0.19 -26.33 -13.44
CA GLY A 103 -0.73 -24.97 -13.58
C GLY A 103 -1.34 -24.46 -12.27
N ALA A 104 -2.07 -25.32 -11.56
CA ALA A 104 -2.63 -25.01 -10.25
C ALA A 104 -1.53 -24.74 -9.21
N ASN A 105 -0.49 -25.59 -9.16
CA ASN A 105 0.63 -25.40 -8.25
C ASN A 105 1.42 -24.10 -8.53
N GLU A 106 1.59 -23.75 -9.81
CA GLU A 106 2.25 -22.50 -10.19
C GLU A 106 1.44 -21.27 -9.76
N LEU A 107 0.14 -21.26 -10.04
CA LEU A 107 -0.73 -20.16 -9.63
C LEU A 107 -0.81 -20.03 -8.11
N ARG A 108 -0.80 -21.14 -7.37
CA ARG A 108 -0.71 -21.12 -5.92
C ARG A 108 0.57 -20.45 -5.43
N ARG A 109 1.73 -20.81 -5.98
CA ARG A 109 3.02 -20.22 -5.60
C ARG A 109 3.01 -18.71 -5.85
N ARG A 110 2.52 -18.28 -7.01
CA ARG A 110 2.38 -16.85 -7.34
C ARG A 110 1.47 -16.13 -6.35
N LEU A 111 0.31 -16.71 -6.05
CA LEU A 111 -0.63 -16.13 -5.10
C LEU A 111 -0.01 -15.99 -3.70
N VAL A 112 0.61 -17.05 -3.17
CA VAL A 112 1.28 -17.00 -1.87
C VAL A 112 2.38 -15.93 -1.86
N ALA A 113 3.22 -15.87 -2.90
CA ALA A 113 4.27 -14.86 -3.01
C ALA A 113 3.69 -13.42 -3.02
N ALA A 114 2.59 -13.18 -3.73
CA ALA A 114 1.93 -11.87 -3.76
C ALA A 114 1.33 -11.50 -2.39
N LEU A 115 0.73 -12.45 -1.68
CA LEU A 115 0.22 -12.25 -0.32
C LEU A 115 1.36 -11.89 0.65
N ASP A 116 2.47 -12.61 0.59
CA ASP A 116 3.64 -12.45 1.48
C ASP A 116 4.45 -11.18 1.16
N ALA A 117 4.41 -10.68 -0.09
CA ALA A 117 5.03 -9.42 -0.51
C ALA A 117 4.31 -8.16 0.00
N GLY A 118 3.33 -8.31 0.91
CA GLY A 118 2.53 -7.22 1.49
C GLY A 118 1.21 -6.99 0.76
N GLY A 119 0.77 -7.92 -0.11
CA GLY A 119 -0.50 -7.82 -0.82
C GLY A 119 -1.71 -7.76 0.12
N ARG A 120 -1.62 -8.46 1.27
CA ARG A 120 -2.64 -8.43 2.33
C ARG A 120 -2.88 -7.02 2.88
N ASP A 121 -1.84 -6.18 2.94
CA ASP A 121 -1.92 -4.83 3.51
C ASP A 121 -2.19 -3.77 2.44
N LYS A 122 -1.52 -3.89 1.29
CA LYS A 122 -1.59 -2.89 0.21
C LYS A 122 -2.84 -3.00 -0.66
N ALA A 123 -3.41 -4.21 -0.79
CA ALA A 123 -4.60 -4.47 -1.57
C ALA A 123 -5.50 -5.54 -0.93
N PRO A 124 -5.97 -5.33 0.32
CA PRO A 124 -6.63 -6.37 1.13
C PRO A 124 -7.81 -7.05 0.42
N ALA A 125 -8.67 -6.28 -0.26
CA ALA A 125 -9.84 -6.81 -0.95
C ALA A 125 -9.46 -7.64 -2.20
N ALA A 126 -8.50 -7.16 -3.00
CA ALA A 126 -8.02 -7.88 -4.19
C ALA A 126 -7.24 -9.14 -3.80
N ALA A 127 -6.37 -9.04 -2.79
CA ALA A 127 -5.64 -10.17 -2.23
C ALA A 127 -6.58 -11.27 -1.71
N ALA A 128 -7.61 -10.90 -0.94
CA ALA A 128 -8.60 -11.85 -0.44
C ALA A 128 -9.39 -12.49 -1.59
N ARG A 129 -9.85 -11.68 -2.55
CA ARG A 129 -10.55 -12.19 -3.75
C ARG A 129 -9.68 -13.14 -4.57
N ALA A 130 -8.40 -12.84 -4.75
CA ALA A 130 -7.46 -13.73 -5.45
C ALA A 130 -7.40 -15.09 -4.76
N GLN A 131 -7.32 -15.13 -3.43
CA GLN A 131 -7.33 -16.39 -2.69
C GLN A 131 -8.65 -17.15 -2.82
N VAL A 132 -9.79 -16.47 -2.65
CA VAL A 132 -11.12 -17.09 -2.79
C VAL A 132 -11.32 -17.66 -4.19
N MET A 133 -10.92 -16.92 -5.23
CA MET A 133 -11.09 -17.36 -6.62
C MET A 133 -10.13 -18.49 -7.01
N TYR A 134 -8.94 -18.56 -6.39
CA TYR A 134 -8.06 -19.73 -6.52
C TYR A 134 -8.69 -20.98 -5.91
N ASP A 135 -9.23 -20.88 -4.69
CA ASP A 135 -9.89 -22.02 -4.03
C ASP A 135 -11.17 -22.43 -4.77
N CYS A 136 -11.97 -21.48 -5.27
CA CYS A 136 -13.10 -21.77 -6.17
C CYS A 136 -12.64 -22.53 -7.41
N TRP A 137 -11.55 -22.11 -8.04
CA TRP A 137 -11.07 -22.74 -9.26
C TRP A 137 -10.60 -24.18 -9.01
N LEU A 138 -9.96 -24.45 -7.87
CA LEU A 138 -9.61 -25.83 -7.49
C LEU A 138 -10.84 -26.72 -7.32
N GLU A 139 -11.88 -26.22 -6.62
CA GLU A 139 -13.16 -26.92 -6.46
C GLU A 139 -13.78 -27.26 -7.81
N GLN A 140 -13.95 -26.25 -8.67
CA GLN A 140 -14.59 -26.41 -9.97
C GLN A 140 -13.77 -27.34 -10.91
N LEU A 141 -12.44 -27.37 -10.77
CA LEU A 141 -11.59 -28.32 -11.49
C LEU A 141 -11.74 -29.76 -11.01
N GLU A 142 -11.95 -29.99 -9.71
CA GLU A 142 -12.19 -31.31 -9.14
C GLU A 142 -13.56 -31.85 -9.59
N GLU A 143 -14.59 -31.01 -9.60
CA GLU A 143 -15.91 -31.34 -10.13
C GLU A 143 -15.87 -31.62 -11.64
N ASN A 144 -15.17 -30.77 -12.39
CA ASN A 144 -14.97 -30.90 -13.84
C ASN A 144 -16.27 -31.04 -14.66
N TYR A 145 -17.36 -30.43 -14.21
CA TYR A 145 -18.67 -30.49 -14.89
C TYR A 145 -19.02 -29.23 -15.68
N GLN A 146 -18.68 -28.05 -15.15
CA GLN A 146 -19.16 -26.76 -15.67
C GLN A 146 -17.98 -25.93 -16.18
N PRO A 147 -17.62 -26.04 -17.47
CA PRO A 147 -16.42 -25.36 -18.00
C PRO A 147 -16.49 -23.83 -17.92
N GLN A 148 -17.70 -23.26 -17.87
CA GLN A 148 -17.90 -21.82 -17.70
C GLN A 148 -17.52 -21.36 -16.29
N ASP A 149 -17.82 -22.15 -15.26
CA ASP A 149 -17.55 -21.82 -13.87
C ASP A 149 -16.07 -22.03 -13.52
N ILE A 150 -15.45 -23.07 -14.08
CA ILE A 150 -13.98 -23.24 -14.08
C ILE A 150 -13.30 -22.01 -14.67
N ALA A 151 -13.75 -21.55 -15.85
CA ALA A 151 -13.18 -20.39 -16.52
C ALA A 151 -13.42 -19.08 -15.72
N ARG A 152 -14.62 -18.90 -15.16
CA ARG A 152 -14.99 -17.76 -14.32
C ARG A 152 -14.10 -17.67 -13.10
N CYS A 153 -13.90 -18.78 -12.38
CA CYS A 153 -13.07 -18.78 -11.18
C CYS A 153 -11.59 -18.55 -11.49
N ARG A 154 -11.07 -19.17 -12.55
CA ARG A 154 -9.71 -18.91 -13.03
C ARG A 154 -9.50 -17.45 -13.46
N GLN A 155 -10.43 -16.87 -14.21
CA GLN A 155 -10.31 -15.48 -14.66
C GLN A 155 -10.36 -14.51 -13.48
N GLY A 156 -11.29 -14.71 -12.53
CA GLY A 156 -11.39 -13.87 -11.34
C GLY A 156 -10.13 -13.92 -10.46
N LEU A 157 -9.44 -15.08 -10.40
CA LEU A 157 -8.11 -15.19 -9.79
C LEU A 157 -7.09 -14.31 -10.51
N LEU A 158 -6.99 -14.43 -11.84
CA LEU A 158 -5.99 -13.70 -12.62
C LEU A 158 -6.21 -12.18 -12.56
N ASP A 159 -7.46 -11.73 -12.61
CA ASP A 159 -7.82 -10.31 -12.49
C ASP A 159 -7.47 -9.76 -11.10
N ALA A 160 -7.80 -10.52 -10.05
CA ALA A 160 -7.47 -10.14 -8.68
C ALA A 160 -5.95 -10.11 -8.43
N LEU A 161 -5.19 -11.06 -9.00
CA LEU A 161 -3.72 -11.03 -8.95
C LEU A 161 -3.15 -9.82 -9.69
N ALA A 162 -3.74 -9.40 -10.81
CA ALA A 162 -3.29 -8.21 -11.53
C ALA A 162 -3.50 -6.92 -10.70
N GLU A 163 -4.60 -6.83 -9.96
CA GLU A 163 -4.83 -5.72 -9.02
C GLU A 163 -3.83 -5.73 -7.85
N VAL A 164 -3.50 -6.91 -7.32
CA VAL A 164 -2.45 -7.03 -6.29
C VAL A 164 -1.09 -6.62 -6.86
N ASP A 165 -0.73 -7.10 -8.06
CA ASP A 165 0.52 -6.75 -8.73
C ASP A 165 0.64 -5.24 -8.97
N GLU A 166 -0.45 -4.56 -9.34
CA GLU A 166 -0.48 -3.10 -9.47
C GLU A 166 -0.23 -2.40 -8.13
N ALA A 167 -0.90 -2.84 -7.06
CA ALA A 167 -0.72 -2.27 -5.72
C ALA A 167 0.66 -2.54 -5.12
N LEU A 168 1.28 -3.66 -5.50
CA LEU A 168 2.65 -4.01 -5.10
C LEU A 168 3.71 -3.30 -5.95
N ARG A 169 3.35 -2.78 -7.13
CA ARG A 169 4.29 -2.13 -8.03
C ARG A 169 4.96 -0.95 -7.31
N PRO A 170 6.30 -0.89 -7.27
CA PRO A 170 6.96 0.30 -6.74
C PRO A 170 6.53 1.50 -7.58
N PRO A 171 6.40 2.69 -6.99
CA PRO A 171 6.15 3.89 -7.78
C PRO A 171 7.22 3.98 -8.87
N PRO A 172 6.86 4.42 -10.09
CA PRO A 172 7.85 4.60 -11.14
C PRO A 172 9.01 5.43 -10.59
N PRO A 173 10.27 5.09 -10.91
CA PRO A 173 11.40 5.92 -10.52
C PRO A 173 11.07 7.35 -10.93
N VAL A 174 10.98 8.24 -9.96
CA VAL A 174 10.84 9.67 -10.21
C VAL A 174 11.97 10.00 -11.16
N ALA A 175 11.64 10.44 -12.38
CA ALA A 175 12.64 10.65 -13.43
C ALA A 175 13.78 11.48 -12.82
N ALA A 176 14.98 10.89 -12.76
CA ALA A 176 16.14 11.63 -12.28
C ALA A 176 16.23 12.90 -13.12
N LEU A 177 16.22 14.08 -12.48
CA LEU A 177 16.60 15.29 -13.18
C LEU A 177 17.96 15.04 -13.83
N PRO A 178 18.26 15.71 -14.96
CA PRO A 178 19.63 15.78 -15.44
C PRO A 178 20.53 16.13 -14.25
N ALA A 179 21.68 15.46 -14.14
CA ALA A 179 22.60 15.57 -13.00
C ALA A 179 23.11 16.99 -12.70
N GLU A 180 22.71 17.98 -13.51
CA GLU A 180 23.09 19.39 -13.44
C GLU A 180 21.88 20.25 -13.87
N ALA A 181 20.80 20.26 -13.09
CA ALA A 181 19.79 21.29 -13.30
C ALA A 181 20.42 22.64 -12.96
N GLU A 182 20.35 23.60 -13.88
CA GLU A 182 20.86 24.94 -13.66
C GLU A 182 20.18 25.59 -12.45
N PRO A 183 20.89 26.41 -11.65
CA PRO A 183 20.27 27.23 -10.62
C PRO A 183 19.19 28.12 -11.23
N PHE A 184 18.09 28.31 -10.51
CA PHE A 184 17.07 29.29 -10.89
C PHE A 184 17.28 30.61 -10.13
N LEU A 185 16.99 31.73 -10.81
CA LEU A 185 17.15 33.07 -10.26
C LEU A 185 15.79 33.76 -10.16
N VAL A 186 15.54 34.37 -9.00
CA VAL A 186 14.36 35.20 -8.74
C VAL A 186 14.85 36.63 -8.47
N PHE A 187 14.36 37.60 -9.23
CA PHE A 187 14.75 39.01 -9.10
C PHE A 187 13.73 39.83 -8.32
N PHE A 188 14.18 40.92 -7.70
CA PHE A 188 13.39 41.78 -6.83
C PHE A 188 13.54 43.25 -7.19
N ASP A 189 12.47 44.00 -6.92
CA ASP A 189 12.50 45.46 -6.95
C ASP A 189 13.43 46.02 -5.88
N LEU A 190 13.79 47.30 -6.05
CA LEU A 190 14.58 48.04 -5.07
C LEU A 190 13.90 47.99 -3.70
N ASP A 191 14.71 47.74 -2.67
CA ASP A 191 14.27 47.71 -1.28
C ASP A 191 13.11 46.74 -0.96
N SER A 192 12.93 45.72 -1.81
CA SER A 192 11.79 44.81 -1.72
C SER A 192 12.19 43.34 -1.61
N SER A 193 11.33 42.57 -0.95
CA SER A 193 11.29 41.10 -0.95
C SER A 193 9.96 40.55 -1.46
N ALA A 194 9.11 41.43 -2.03
CA ALA A 194 7.84 41.02 -2.62
C ALA A 194 8.06 40.21 -3.91
N ILE A 195 7.32 39.12 -4.06
CA ILE A 195 7.35 38.28 -5.26
C ILE A 195 6.51 38.95 -6.35
N THR A 196 7.16 39.35 -7.44
CA THR A 196 6.49 39.87 -8.64
C THR A 196 5.79 38.74 -9.42
N ALA A 197 4.94 39.07 -10.39
CA ALA A 197 4.29 38.07 -11.23
C ALA A 197 5.29 37.21 -12.01
N ASP A 198 6.35 37.83 -12.55
CA ASP A 198 7.41 37.11 -13.28
C ASP A 198 8.21 36.19 -12.35
N ALA A 199 8.49 36.65 -11.13
CA ALA A 199 9.12 35.84 -10.09
C ALA A 199 8.24 34.64 -9.70
N ALA A 200 6.92 34.84 -9.55
CA ALA A 200 5.99 33.77 -9.24
C ALA A 200 5.98 32.67 -10.32
N GLU A 201 6.10 33.05 -11.59
CA GLU A 201 6.19 32.10 -12.70
C GLU A 201 7.46 31.24 -12.63
N VAL A 202 8.62 31.86 -12.34
CA VAL A 202 9.88 31.13 -12.15
C VAL A 202 9.77 30.17 -10.97
N ILE A 203 9.20 30.62 -9.85
CA ILE A 203 9.01 29.81 -8.63
C ILE A 203 8.08 28.63 -8.91
N ARG A 204 7.00 28.82 -9.65
CA ARG A 204 6.09 27.73 -10.02
C ARG A 204 6.81 26.66 -10.83
N ARG A 205 7.59 27.06 -11.85
CA ARG A 205 8.40 26.12 -12.63
C ARG A 205 9.43 25.39 -11.77
N ALA A 206 10.09 26.10 -10.85
CA ALA A 206 11.02 25.49 -9.92
C ALA A 206 10.32 24.50 -8.98
N ALA A 207 9.11 24.80 -8.50
CA ALA A 207 8.32 23.88 -7.70
C ALA A 207 7.89 22.63 -8.50
N ASP A 208 7.54 22.78 -9.77
CA ASP A 208 7.23 21.66 -10.66
C ASP A 208 8.45 20.74 -10.84
N VAL A 209 9.62 21.34 -11.08
CA VAL A 209 10.90 20.62 -11.13
C VAL A 209 11.15 19.89 -9.80
N ALA A 210 11.06 20.59 -8.67
CA ALA A 210 11.29 20.01 -7.35
C ALA A 210 10.38 18.80 -7.09
N ARG A 211 9.08 18.91 -7.39
CA ARG A 211 8.08 17.84 -7.20
C ARG A 211 8.27 16.67 -8.17
N ALA A 212 8.70 16.96 -9.40
CA ALA A 212 8.97 15.95 -10.42
C ALA A 212 10.35 15.31 -10.27
N SER A 213 11.21 15.85 -9.41
CA SER A 213 12.60 15.44 -9.27
C SER A 213 12.87 14.54 -8.08
N GLY A 214 13.91 13.71 -8.19
CA GLY A 214 14.56 13.06 -7.06
C GLY A 214 15.53 13.97 -6.27
N ALA A 215 15.44 15.30 -6.39
CA ALA A 215 16.33 16.20 -5.63
C ALA A 215 16.17 15.98 -4.12
N ALA A 216 17.29 15.96 -3.40
CA ALA A 216 17.32 15.88 -1.94
C ALA A 216 16.76 17.15 -1.29
N GLY A 217 16.95 18.30 -1.97
CA GLY A 217 16.52 19.60 -1.50
C GLY A 217 16.95 20.77 -2.40
N ILE A 218 16.73 21.99 -1.91
CA ILE A 218 17.04 23.26 -2.55
C ILE A 218 17.76 24.16 -1.54
N ALA A 219 18.95 24.65 -1.87
CA ALA A 219 19.58 25.73 -1.13
C ALA A 219 19.14 27.08 -1.71
N MET A 220 18.42 27.87 -0.94
CA MET A 220 17.99 29.21 -1.30
C MET A 220 18.93 30.24 -0.70
N VAL A 221 19.62 30.99 -1.57
CA VAL A 221 20.58 32.04 -1.19
C VAL A 221 20.09 33.40 -1.66
N GLY A 222 19.94 34.35 -0.74
CA GLY A 222 19.51 35.72 -1.05
C GLY A 222 20.68 36.67 -1.20
N HIS A 223 20.52 37.68 -2.07
CA HIS A 223 21.51 38.73 -2.33
C HIS A 223 20.86 40.11 -2.48
N THR A 224 21.67 41.16 -2.36
CA THR A 224 21.33 42.55 -2.61
C THR A 224 22.31 43.20 -3.58
N ASP A 225 21.96 44.39 -4.08
CA ASP A 225 22.97 45.29 -4.63
C ASP A 225 23.76 45.95 -3.48
N THR A 226 24.73 46.79 -3.83
CA THR A 226 25.63 47.44 -2.87
C THR A 226 25.06 48.74 -2.32
N THR A 227 23.74 48.95 -2.39
CA THR A 227 23.12 50.16 -1.84
C THR A 227 22.62 49.91 -0.42
N GLY A 228 22.89 50.83 0.50
CA GLY A 228 22.54 50.69 1.92
C GLY A 228 23.71 50.21 2.78
N SER A 229 23.43 49.88 4.04
CA SER A 229 24.46 49.36 4.93
C SER A 229 24.58 47.84 4.81
N ALA A 230 25.78 47.28 5.00
CA ALA A 230 25.99 45.84 4.98
C ALA A 230 25.01 45.07 5.91
N ALA A 231 24.75 45.60 7.12
CA ALA A 231 23.80 44.98 8.06
C ALA A 231 22.35 45.01 7.55
N TYR A 232 21.97 46.07 6.84
CA TYR A 232 20.66 46.16 6.20
C TYR A 232 20.54 45.15 5.06
N ASN A 233 21.56 45.10 4.21
CA ASN A 233 21.64 44.21 3.06
C ASN A 233 21.61 42.74 3.46
N GLU A 234 22.33 42.38 4.52
CA GLU A 234 22.28 41.05 5.11
C GLU A 234 20.84 40.65 5.47
N ALA A 235 20.15 41.49 6.26
CA ALA A 235 18.78 41.23 6.67
C ALA A 235 17.79 41.19 5.49
N LEU A 236 17.95 42.05 4.48
CA LEU A 236 17.10 42.06 3.29
C LEU A 236 17.32 40.80 2.44
N SER A 237 18.56 40.33 2.32
CA SER A 237 18.89 39.13 1.57
C SER A 237 18.23 37.88 2.16
N VAL A 238 18.23 37.73 3.49
CA VAL A 238 17.52 36.64 4.18
C VAL A 238 16.02 36.70 3.87
N ARG A 239 15.39 37.86 4.01
CA ARG A 239 13.95 38.02 3.72
C ARG A 239 13.58 37.62 2.28
N ARG A 240 14.44 37.92 1.30
CA ARG A 240 14.25 37.51 -0.10
C ARG A 240 14.27 36.00 -0.26
N ALA A 241 15.25 35.33 0.34
CA ALA A 241 15.37 33.88 0.29
C ALA A 241 14.20 33.18 1.01
N GLU A 242 13.76 33.71 2.16
CA GLU A 242 12.57 33.23 2.87
C GLU A 242 11.29 33.41 2.06
N ALA A 243 11.09 34.56 1.41
CA ALA A 243 9.92 34.81 0.57
C ALA A 243 9.82 33.78 -0.59
N VAL A 244 10.95 33.42 -1.20
CA VAL A 244 10.98 32.38 -2.24
C VAL A 244 10.73 31.00 -1.65
N ARG A 245 11.32 30.65 -0.50
CA ARG A 245 11.03 29.38 0.21
C ARG A 245 9.54 29.24 0.48
N ASP A 246 8.90 30.26 1.04
CA ASP A 246 7.50 30.20 1.42
C ASP A 246 6.60 30.06 0.17
N ALA A 247 6.96 30.75 -0.92
CA ALA A 247 6.29 30.58 -2.20
C ALA A 247 6.48 29.16 -2.79
N LEU A 248 7.66 28.55 -2.69
CA LEU A 248 7.90 27.15 -3.10
C LEU A 248 7.07 26.17 -2.26
N VAL A 249 7.00 26.38 -0.94
CA VAL A 249 6.17 25.56 -0.03
C VAL A 249 4.69 25.66 -0.39
N ASN A 250 4.21 26.87 -0.69
CA ASN A 250 2.83 27.08 -1.16
C ASN A 250 2.54 26.38 -2.50
N ASN A 251 3.58 26.08 -3.30
CA ASN A 251 3.47 25.28 -4.53
C ASN A 251 3.75 23.78 -4.32
N GLY A 252 3.80 23.31 -3.07
CA GLY A 252 3.85 21.89 -2.73
C GLY A 252 5.25 21.29 -2.55
N VAL A 253 6.30 22.13 -2.44
CA VAL A 253 7.64 21.66 -2.05
C VAL A 253 7.68 21.44 -0.54
N THR A 254 8.29 20.34 -0.08
CA THR A 254 8.38 20.05 1.36
C THR A 254 9.33 21.02 2.04
N ILE A 255 8.90 21.69 3.12
CA ILE A 255 9.71 22.72 3.81
C ILE A 255 11.09 22.20 4.27
N ASN A 256 11.18 20.96 4.77
CA ASN A 256 12.42 20.34 5.23
C ASN A 256 13.42 20.03 4.10
N SER A 257 13.00 20.18 2.84
CA SER A 257 13.87 20.05 1.68
C SER A 257 14.47 21.39 1.25
N ILE A 258 14.17 22.51 1.94
CA ILE A 258 14.68 23.83 1.55
C ILE A 258 15.51 24.44 2.68
N THR A 259 16.75 24.83 2.39
CA THR A 259 17.59 25.62 3.32
C THR A 259 17.65 27.07 2.87
N VAL A 260 17.81 28.01 3.81
CA VAL A 260 17.85 29.45 3.53
C VAL A 260 19.13 30.08 4.07
N GLU A 261 19.78 30.90 3.25
CA GLU A 261 20.96 31.69 3.60
C GLU A 261 20.83 33.11 3.01
N GLY A 262 21.27 34.12 3.76
CA GLY A 262 21.47 35.48 3.26
C GLY A 262 22.95 35.74 3.03
N ARG A 263 23.28 36.50 1.98
CA ARG A 263 24.66 36.93 1.68
C ARG A 263 24.82 38.44 1.54
N GLY A 264 23.75 39.21 1.78
CA GLY A 264 23.76 40.65 1.59
C GLY A 264 24.29 41.05 0.22
N GLU A 265 25.22 41.99 0.20
CA GLU A 265 25.87 42.53 -1.00
C GLU A 265 27.11 41.72 -1.44
N SER A 266 27.40 40.61 -0.77
CA SER A 266 28.48 39.69 -1.16
C SER A 266 28.04 38.75 -2.28
N ASP A 267 29.02 38.16 -2.98
CA ASP A 267 28.80 37.28 -4.13
C ASP A 267 27.88 37.90 -5.19
N GLN A 268 28.24 39.10 -5.62
CA GLN A 268 27.52 39.84 -6.66
C GLN A 268 27.54 39.06 -7.98
N LEU A 269 26.38 38.97 -8.63
CA LEU A 269 26.28 38.40 -9.98
C LEU A 269 26.99 39.31 -10.99
N VAL A 270 26.96 40.61 -10.74
CA VAL A 270 27.63 41.65 -11.52
C VAL A 270 28.46 42.47 -10.54
N ALA A 271 29.77 42.44 -10.69
CA ALA A 271 30.66 43.22 -9.82
C ALA A 271 30.42 44.72 -10.02
N THR A 272 30.06 45.42 -8.94
CA THR A 272 29.88 46.87 -8.89
C THR A 272 30.67 47.50 -7.74
N ALA A 273 30.91 48.80 -7.84
CA ALA A 273 31.44 49.58 -6.72
C ALA A 273 30.35 49.78 -5.64
N ASP A 274 30.78 50.16 -4.44
CA ASP A 274 29.87 50.49 -3.32
C ASP A 274 28.86 51.60 -3.70
N GLY A 275 27.62 51.47 -3.22
CA GLY A 275 26.54 52.43 -3.49
C GLY A 275 25.92 52.36 -4.90
N VAL A 276 26.25 51.37 -5.72
CA VAL A 276 25.67 51.22 -7.08
C VAL A 276 24.38 50.39 -7.07
N LEU A 277 23.34 50.92 -7.72
CA LEU A 277 22.10 50.19 -8.03
C LEU A 277 22.34 49.21 -9.18
N GLU A 278 22.15 47.91 -8.96
CA GLU A 278 22.26 46.88 -9.99
C GLU A 278 21.18 45.81 -9.78
N GLU A 279 20.21 45.78 -10.69
CA GLU A 279 19.03 44.94 -10.57
C GLU A 279 19.31 43.46 -10.56
N ARG A 280 20.34 43.02 -11.28
CA ARG A 280 20.73 41.61 -11.32
C ARG A 280 21.33 41.13 -10.00
N ASN A 281 21.81 42.05 -9.16
CA ASN A 281 22.29 41.71 -7.81
C ASN A 281 21.15 41.60 -6.79
N ARG A 282 19.99 42.22 -7.04
CA ARG A 282 18.78 42.08 -6.22
C ARG A 282 18.06 40.77 -6.53
N ARG A 283 18.59 39.66 -6.02
CA ARG A 283 18.12 38.32 -6.39
C ARG A 283 18.06 37.35 -5.21
N ALA A 284 17.35 36.25 -5.42
CA ALA A 284 17.54 34.99 -4.72
C ALA A 284 17.87 33.90 -5.73
N GLN A 285 18.81 33.03 -5.38
CA GLN A 285 19.26 31.91 -6.20
C GLN A 285 18.86 30.60 -5.52
N GLY A 286 18.19 29.71 -6.25
CA GLY A 286 17.91 28.35 -5.81
C GLY A 286 18.89 27.38 -6.46
N VAL A 287 19.63 26.64 -5.64
CA VAL A 287 20.58 25.60 -6.07
C VAL A 287 20.04 24.23 -5.67
N TRP A 288 20.04 23.28 -6.62
CA TRP A 288 19.55 21.92 -6.38
C TRP A 288 20.57 21.11 -5.57
N ILE A 289 20.10 20.45 -4.51
CA ILE A 289 20.89 19.52 -3.70
C ILE A 289 20.49 18.09 -4.12
N TYR A 290 21.44 17.29 -4.57
CA TYR A 290 21.23 15.91 -5.01
C TYR A 290 21.64 14.92 -3.91
N ARG A 291 21.04 13.72 -3.90
CA ARG A 291 21.44 12.60 -3.03
C ARG A 291 22.49 11.73 -3.71
#